data_AF-C6DJY0-F1
#
_entry.id   AF-C6DJY0-F1
#
_cell.length_a   1.000
_cell.length_b   1.000
_cell.length_c   1.000
_cell.angle_alpha   90.00
_cell.angle_beta   90.00
_cell.angle_gamma   90.00
#
_symmetry.space_group_name_H-M   'P 1'
#
loop_
_entity.id
_entity.type
_entity.pdbx_description
1 polymer ?
#
loop_
_entity_poly.entity_id
_entity_poly.type
_entity_poly.pdbx_seq_one_letter_code
_entity_poly.pdbx_strand_id
1 'polypeptide(L)'
;MMNTLNINWKPEFGTIFTWFAMDKHGKIAVMVNNCFGDLPKALLSIDNAELLLDQLNEFLWEESEHFTDYPENKCGQTVSDLYSGLRFSHMANREEFDQWLTERSGHEHKLGEYNVPSVKGFFVYHGIEGSYEGEDYLAGYDGETKMGDYFRFLIPTVYGSINDFPSELRHGIAVSDVADFTTDRLFDNDRVNDYFPKMYSE
;
A
#
# COMPACT_ATOMS: atom_id res chain seq x y z
N MET A 1 12.33 8.74 -18.60
CA MET A 1 10.99 8.13 -18.68
C MET A 1 9.99 9.19 -19.14
N MET A 2 8.96 8.79 -19.90
CA MET A 2 7.82 9.67 -20.18
C MET A 2 6.90 9.61 -18.97
N ASN A 3 6.66 10.74 -18.32
CA ASN A 3 5.72 10.82 -17.20
C ASN A 3 4.30 10.55 -17.70
N THR A 4 3.73 9.41 -17.32
CA THR A 4 2.38 8.98 -17.67
C THR A 4 1.34 9.51 -16.67
N LEU A 5 1.76 9.72 -15.41
CA LEU A 5 0.90 10.23 -14.36
C LEU A 5 0.60 11.72 -14.55
N ASN A 6 -0.70 12.02 -14.56
CA ASN A 6 -1.25 13.37 -14.61
C ASN A 6 -2.66 13.37 -14.00
N ILE A 7 -3.25 14.55 -13.81
CA ILE A 7 -4.57 14.70 -13.15
C ILE A 7 -5.74 13.95 -13.82
N ASN A 8 -5.60 13.59 -15.10
CA ASN A 8 -6.59 12.83 -15.86
C ASN A 8 -6.22 11.35 -16.03
N TRP A 9 -5.12 10.92 -15.42
CA TRP A 9 -4.72 9.52 -15.42
C TRP A 9 -5.84 8.66 -14.83
N LYS A 10 -5.98 7.45 -15.39
CA LYS A 10 -6.92 6.45 -14.93
C LYS A 10 -6.23 5.09 -14.94
N PRO A 11 -6.58 4.21 -13.99
CA PRO A 11 -6.05 2.87 -13.96
C PRO A 11 -6.49 2.06 -15.18
N GLU A 12 -5.57 1.22 -15.67
CA GLU A 12 -5.83 0.28 -16.75
C GLU A 12 -5.03 -1.02 -16.55
N PHE A 13 -5.34 -2.04 -17.35
CA PHE A 13 -4.64 -3.30 -17.28
C PHE A 13 -3.14 -3.13 -17.59
N GLY A 14 -2.28 -3.66 -16.71
CA GLY A 14 -0.83 -3.64 -16.87
C GLY A 14 -0.13 -2.39 -16.31
N THR A 15 -0.86 -1.43 -15.72
CA THR A 15 -0.27 -0.27 -15.06
C THR A 15 -0.26 -0.43 -13.53
N ILE A 16 0.89 -0.80 -12.97
CA ILE A 16 1.06 -0.99 -11.52
C ILE A 16 1.86 0.16 -10.95
N PHE A 17 1.28 0.85 -9.98
CA PHE A 17 1.89 1.89 -9.17
C PHE A 17 1.74 1.55 -7.69
N THR A 18 2.83 1.74 -6.95
CA THR A 18 2.84 1.75 -5.49
C THR A 18 2.92 3.19 -5.03
N TRP A 19 1.93 3.61 -4.25
CA TRP A 19 1.86 4.92 -3.63
C TRP A 19 1.73 4.81 -2.11
N PHE A 20 1.84 5.92 -1.40
CA PHE A 20 1.94 5.92 0.06
C PHE A 20 0.88 6.81 0.68
N ALA A 21 0.31 6.35 1.78
CA ALA A 21 -0.75 7.03 2.50
C ALA A 21 -0.43 7.13 4.00
N MET A 22 -0.95 8.18 4.64
CA MET A 22 -0.89 8.40 6.08
C MET A 22 -2.31 8.52 6.65
N ASP A 23 -2.62 7.75 7.69
CA ASP A 23 -3.90 7.84 8.39
C ASP A 23 -3.96 9.04 9.35
N LYS A 24 -5.14 9.25 9.94
CA LYS A 24 -5.38 10.36 10.89
C LYS A 24 -4.54 10.30 12.17
N HIS A 25 -3.86 9.18 12.42
CA HIS A 25 -3.00 8.95 13.58
C HIS A 25 -1.50 8.94 13.20
N GLY A 26 -1.16 9.27 11.96
CA GLY A 26 0.22 9.31 11.49
C GLY A 26 0.81 7.95 11.11
N LYS A 27 0.00 6.90 11.00
CA LYS A 27 0.47 5.57 10.56
C LYS A 27 0.54 5.53 9.04
N ILE A 28 1.53 4.83 8.51
CA ILE A 28 1.80 4.77 7.07
C ILE A 28 1.28 3.47 6.45
N ALA A 29 0.74 3.58 5.25
CA ALA A 29 0.37 2.47 4.39
C ALA A 29 1.10 2.55 3.04
N VAL A 30 1.52 1.38 2.55
CA VAL A 30 1.88 1.12 1.16
C VAL A 30 0.61 0.71 0.44
N MET A 31 0.29 1.41 -0.65
CA MET A 31 -0.92 1.24 -1.45
C MET A 31 -0.53 0.78 -2.85
N VAL A 32 -0.78 -0.47 -3.19
CA VAL A 32 -0.51 -1.04 -4.51
C VAL A 32 -1.80 -0.98 -5.32
N ASN A 33 -1.85 -0.19 -6.40
CA ASN A 33 -3.08 -0.05 -7.18
C ASN A 33 -3.51 -1.35 -7.89
N ASN A 34 -2.55 -2.26 -8.08
CA ASN A 34 -2.75 -3.57 -8.69
C ASN A 34 -3.58 -3.49 -9.99
N CYS A 35 -3.08 -2.71 -10.95
CA CYS A 35 -3.74 -2.33 -12.21
C CYS A 35 -4.92 -1.36 -12.06
N PHE A 36 -5.91 -1.68 -11.22
CA PHE A 36 -7.24 -1.08 -11.31
C PHE A 36 -7.58 -0.02 -10.24
N GLY A 37 -6.74 0.12 -9.20
CA GLY A 37 -6.93 1.12 -8.16
C GLY A 37 -6.64 2.54 -8.63
N ASP A 38 -7.51 3.47 -8.26
CA ASP A 38 -7.34 4.90 -8.47
C ASP A 38 -6.25 5.46 -7.56
N LEU A 39 -5.45 6.37 -8.11
CA LEU A 39 -4.51 7.18 -7.33
C LEU A 39 -5.19 8.49 -6.90
N PRO A 40 -4.85 9.04 -5.71
CA PRO A 40 -5.39 10.32 -5.28
C PRO A 40 -5.07 11.44 -6.28
N LYS A 41 -6.06 12.28 -6.60
CA LYS A 41 -5.88 13.46 -7.46
C LYS A 41 -4.84 14.43 -6.91
N ALA A 42 -4.72 14.51 -5.58
CA ALA A 42 -3.69 15.32 -4.93
C ALA A 42 -2.27 14.86 -5.33
N LEU A 43 -2.05 13.54 -5.39
CA LEU A 43 -0.79 12.94 -5.86
C LEU A 43 -0.61 13.18 -7.36
N LEU A 44 -1.65 12.94 -8.16
CA LEU A 44 -1.62 13.14 -9.62
C LEU A 44 -1.46 14.61 -10.04
N SER A 45 -1.62 15.56 -9.12
CA SER A 45 -1.39 16.99 -9.34
C SER A 45 0.06 17.41 -9.14
N ILE A 46 0.93 16.52 -8.63
CA ILE A 46 2.35 16.81 -8.46
C ILE A 46 3.05 16.75 -9.82
N ASP A 47 3.86 17.78 -10.11
CA ASP A 47 4.75 17.76 -11.26
C ASP A 47 5.75 16.61 -11.14
N ASN A 48 5.79 15.73 -12.14
CA ASN A 48 6.60 14.51 -12.14
C ASN A 48 6.26 13.52 -11.00
N ALA A 49 4.97 13.36 -10.68
CA ALA A 49 4.49 12.40 -9.69
C ALA A 49 5.07 10.98 -9.88
N GLU A 50 5.23 10.50 -11.11
CA GLU A 50 5.82 9.19 -11.39
C GLU A 50 7.25 9.07 -10.86
N LEU A 51 8.11 10.06 -11.13
CA LEU A 51 9.49 10.08 -10.61
C LEU A 51 9.52 10.12 -9.09
N LEU A 52 8.61 10.86 -8.46
CA LEU A 52 8.51 10.90 -7.00
C LEU A 52 8.10 9.54 -6.42
N LEU A 53 7.16 8.84 -7.06
CA LEU A 53 6.79 7.48 -6.66
C LEU A 53 7.94 6.51 -6.87
N ASP A 54 8.71 6.63 -7.95
CA ASP A 54 9.91 5.80 -8.18
C ASP A 54 10.91 5.99 -7.02
N GLN A 55 11.22 7.24 -6.65
CA GLN A 55 12.11 7.55 -5.53
C GLN A 55 11.61 7.01 -4.19
N LEU A 56 10.30 7.12 -3.93
CA LEU A 56 9.68 6.55 -2.73
C LEU A 56 9.75 5.02 -2.71
N ASN A 57 9.58 4.37 -3.85
CA ASN A 57 9.69 2.91 -3.97
C ASN A 57 11.14 2.44 -3.78
N GLU A 58 12.10 3.08 -4.45
CA GLU A 58 13.53 2.81 -4.26
C GLU A 58 13.92 3.00 -2.79
N PHE A 59 13.41 4.04 -2.12
CA PHE A 59 13.64 4.25 -0.69
C PHE A 59 12.99 3.16 0.19
N LEU A 60 11.74 2.78 -0.09
CA LEU A 60 11.05 1.69 0.63
C LEU A 60 11.88 0.40 0.58
N TRP A 61 12.40 0.05 -0.60
CA TRP A 61 13.14 -1.20 -0.84
C TRP A 61 14.62 -1.14 -0.47
N GLU A 62 15.10 -0.01 0.04
CA GLU A 62 16.53 0.24 0.34
C GLU A 62 17.45 0.17 -0.90
N GLU A 63 16.90 0.51 -2.07
CA GLU A 63 17.55 0.46 -3.38
C GLU A 63 17.93 1.85 -3.91
N SER A 64 17.57 2.91 -3.18
CA SER A 64 17.84 4.29 -3.59
C SER A 64 19.33 4.64 -3.54
N GLU A 65 19.84 5.23 -4.63
CA GLU A 65 21.21 5.77 -4.69
C GLU A 65 21.35 7.14 -4.00
N HIS A 66 20.25 7.86 -3.80
CA HIS A 66 20.24 9.24 -3.29
C HIS A 66 19.96 9.33 -1.79
N PHE A 67 18.96 8.58 -1.32
CA PHE A 67 18.57 8.43 0.07
C PHE A 67 19.08 7.09 0.60
N THR A 68 20.21 7.12 1.31
CA THR A 68 20.90 5.91 1.81
C THR A 68 20.84 5.75 3.34
N ASP A 69 20.22 6.71 4.03
CA ASP A 69 19.98 6.64 5.47
C ASP A 69 18.56 6.12 5.70
N TYR A 70 18.48 4.86 6.13
CA TYR A 70 17.23 4.14 6.29
C TYR A 70 16.84 4.08 7.77
N PRO A 71 15.53 4.15 8.09
CA PRO A 71 15.07 4.01 9.47
C PRO A 71 15.47 2.65 10.03
N GLU A 72 15.71 2.60 11.34
CA GLU A 72 15.96 1.34 12.04
C GLU A 72 14.79 0.37 11.85
N ASN A 73 15.13 -0.92 11.72
CA ASN A 73 14.16 -2.01 11.65
C ASN A 73 13.23 -1.95 12.87
N LYS A 74 11.91 -1.93 12.64
CA LYS A 74 10.91 -1.87 13.70
C LYS A 74 10.86 -3.13 14.57
N CYS A 75 11.47 -4.22 14.11
CA CYS A 75 11.51 -5.53 14.76
C CYS A 75 10.09 -6.00 15.16
N GLY A 76 9.10 -5.66 14.35
CA GLY A 76 7.70 -5.99 14.56
C GLY A 76 7.35 -7.38 14.03
N GLN A 77 6.06 -7.59 13.87
CA GLN A 77 5.46 -8.75 13.22
C GLN A 77 4.53 -8.29 12.11
N THR A 78 4.43 -9.11 11.06
CA THR A 78 3.39 -8.97 10.04
C THR A 78 2.20 -9.84 10.43
N VAL A 79 1.00 -9.27 10.38
CA VAL A 79 -0.26 -9.98 10.57
C VAL A 79 -1.08 -9.87 9.30
N SER A 80 -1.63 -10.99 8.83
CA SER A 80 -2.58 -11.02 7.72
C SER A 80 -3.95 -10.48 8.14
N ASP A 81 -4.63 -9.77 7.25
CA ASP A 81 -6.03 -9.39 7.45
C ASP A 81 -6.94 -10.00 6.37
N LEU A 82 -7.12 -9.31 5.25
CA LEU A 82 -7.82 -9.80 4.06
C LEU A 82 -6.81 -10.29 3.04
N TYR A 83 -7.16 -11.25 2.18
CA TYR A 83 -6.29 -11.63 1.07
C TYR A 83 -7.07 -12.01 -0.18
N SER A 84 -6.43 -11.85 -1.33
CA SER A 84 -6.96 -12.22 -2.65
C SER A 84 -7.22 -13.73 -2.71
N GLY A 85 -8.47 -14.10 -2.85
CA GLY A 85 -8.91 -15.48 -3.05
C GLY A 85 -8.45 -16.02 -4.40
N LEU A 86 -8.30 -15.16 -5.41
CA LEU A 86 -7.78 -15.53 -6.72
C LEU A 86 -6.28 -15.86 -6.67
N ARG A 87 -5.45 -14.94 -6.15
CA ARG A 87 -3.98 -15.09 -6.07
C ARG A 87 -3.58 -16.27 -5.18
N PHE A 88 -4.32 -16.47 -4.09
CA PHE A 88 -4.06 -17.54 -3.12
C PHE A 88 -5.04 -18.71 -3.24
N SER A 89 -5.67 -18.90 -4.40
CA SER A 89 -6.62 -19.99 -4.69
C SER A 89 -6.04 -21.40 -4.54
N HIS A 90 -4.71 -21.52 -4.55
CA HIS A 90 -3.99 -22.76 -4.32
C HIS A 90 -3.86 -23.15 -2.84
N MET A 91 -4.17 -22.23 -1.92
CA MET A 91 -4.21 -22.50 -0.47
C MET A 91 -5.56 -23.10 -0.10
N ALA A 92 -5.57 -24.14 0.72
CA ALA A 92 -6.80 -24.84 1.10
C ALA A 92 -7.65 -24.03 2.08
N ASN A 93 -7.03 -23.24 2.96
CA ASN A 93 -7.73 -22.46 3.99
C ASN A 93 -6.84 -21.34 4.58
N ARG A 94 -7.43 -20.57 5.51
CA ARG A 94 -6.77 -19.47 6.23
C ARG A 94 -5.55 -19.90 7.02
N GLU A 95 -5.60 -21.05 7.71
CA GLU A 95 -4.52 -21.52 8.57
C GLU A 95 -3.26 -21.82 7.74
N GLU A 96 -3.43 -22.45 6.58
CA GLU A 96 -2.32 -22.68 5.64
C GLU A 96 -1.72 -21.37 5.12
N PHE A 97 -2.57 -20.39 4.77
CA PHE A 97 -2.10 -19.07 4.35
C PHE A 97 -1.31 -18.35 5.46
N ASP A 98 -1.81 -18.36 6.69
CA ASP A 98 -1.16 -17.68 7.82
C ASP A 98 0.18 -18.34 8.18
N GLN A 99 0.27 -19.67 8.11
CA GLN A 99 1.53 -20.40 8.26
C GLN A 99 2.52 -20.01 7.17
N TRP A 100 2.08 -20.03 5.91
CA TRP A 100 2.90 -19.65 4.76
C TRP A 100 3.42 -18.20 4.88
N LEU A 101 2.58 -17.28 5.36
CA LEU A 101 2.97 -15.88 5.57
C LEU A 101 4.02 -15.77 6.68
N THR A 102 3.81 -16.46 7.80
CA THR A 102 4.71 -16.43 8.97
C THR A 102 6.14 -16.85 8.61
N GLU A 103 6.28 -17.86 7.75
CA GLU A 103 7.59 -18.34 7.25
C GLU A 103 8.34 -17.33 6.38
N ARG A 104 7.67 -16.27 5.91
CA ARG A 104 8.20 -15.29 4.93
C ARG A 104 8.24 -13.87 5.47
N SER A 105 7.50 -13.58 6.54
CA SER A 105 7.29 -12.23 7.03
C SER A 105 8.23 -11.82 8.17
N GLY A 106 9.18 -12.68 8.55
CA GLY A 106 10.19 -12.39 9.57
C GLY A 106 11.01 -11.14 9.23
N HIS A 107 11.29 -10.31 10.24
CA HIS A 107 12.07 -9.07 10.11
C HIS A 107 13.57 -9.34 9.92
N GLU A 108 14.01 -10.59 10.10
CA GLU A 108 15.34 -11.11 9.85
C GLU A 108 15.58 -11.51 8.39
N HIS A 109 14.51 -11.61 7.58
CA HIS A 109 14.62 -11.93 6.18
C HIS A 109 15.01 -10.71 5.34
N LYS A 110 15.48 -10.96 4.11
CA LYS A 110 15.64 -9.88 3.12
C LYS A 110 14.30 -9.16 2.95
N LEU A 111 14.34 -7.83 2.87
CA LEU A 111 13.15 -7.02 2.68
C LEU A 111 12.38 -7.44 1.41
N GLY A 112 11.06 -7.53 1.55
CA GLY A 112 10.10 -7.87 0.51
C GLY A 112 8.67 -7.57 1.01
N GLU A 113 7.68 -7.65 0.11
CA GLU A 113 6.28 -7.27 0.40
C GLU A 113 5.76 -7.81 1.75
N TYR A 114 5.97 -9.10 2.02
CA TYR A 114 5.41 -9.76 3.20
C TYR A 114 6.07 -9.37 4.53
N ASN A 115 7.27 -8.79 4.53
CA ASN A 115 7.93 -8.30 5.75
C ASN A 115 8.08 -6.78 5.80
N VAL A 116 7.54 -6.02 4.83
CA VAL A 116 7.38 -4.56 4.96
C VAL A 116 6.71 -4.17 6.29
N PRO A 117 5.63 -4.84 6.74
CA PRO A 117 5.01 -4.50 8.03
C PRO A 117 5.91 -4.76 9.23
N SER A 118 6.64 -5.88 9.27
CA SER A 118 7.52 -6.20 10.41
C SER A 118 8.80 -5.36 10.43
N VAL A 119 9.34 -5.00 9.27
CA VAL A 119 10.60 -4.25 9.12
C VAL A 119 10.40 -2.74 9.15
N LYS A 120 9.44 -2.22 8.37
CA LYS A 120 9.19 -0.77 8.22
C LYS A 120 8.04 -0.26 9.09
N GLY A 121 7.16 -1.15 9.53
CA GLY A 121 6.00 -0.79 10.33
C GLY A 121 4.85 -0.19 9.51
N PHE A 122 4.79 -0.51 8.22
CA PHE A 122 3.76 0.01 7.32
C PHE A 122 2.65 -1.01 7.11
N PHE A 123 1.41 -0.52 6.98
CA PHE A 123 0.31 -1.32 6.46
C PHE A 123 0.52 -1.57 4.97
N VAL A 124 -0.07 -2.65 4.45
CA VAL A 124 -0.07 -2.93 3.01
C VAL A 124 -1.52 -3.09 2.56
N TYR A 125 -1.90 -2.29 1.56
CA TYR A 125 -3.20 -2.38 0.89
C TYR A 125 -3.00 -2.65 -0.59
N HIS A 126 -3.80 -3.56 -1.14
CA HIS A 126 -3.82 -3.86 -2.56
C HIS A 126 -5.16 -3.49 -3.16
N GLY A 127 -5.15 -2.96 -4.38
CA GLY A 127 -6.32 -2.90 -5.24
C GLY A 127 -6.78 -4.31 -5.60
N ILE A 128 -8.09 -4.53 -5.60
CA ILE A 128 -8.70 -5.75 -6.14
C ILE A 128 -8.45 -5.78 -7.65
N GLU A 129 -7.90 -6.88 -8.14
CA GLU A 129 -7.66 -7.10 -9.57
C GLU A 129 -8.57 -8.19 -10.14
N GLY A 130 -8.51 -8.38 -11.46
CA GLY A 130 -9.25 -9.40 -12.17
C GLY A 130 -9.51 -9.01 -13.62
N SER A 131 -10.20 -9.89 -14.32
CA SER A 131 -10.67 -9.70 -15.70
C SER A 131 -12.10 -9.19 -15.75
N TYR A 132 -12.88 -9.42 -14.68
CA TYR A 132 -14.25 -8.98 -14.49
C TYR A 132 -14.58 -8.88 -13.00
N GLU A 133 -15.62 -8.12 -12.67
CA GLU A 133 -16.05 -7.89 -11.29
C GLU A 133 -16.43 -9.21 -10.58
N GLY A 134 -15.90 -9.41 -9.38
CA GLY A 134 -16.10 -10.61 -8.57
C GLY A 134 -15.23 -11.81 -8.94
N GLU A 135 -14.31 -11.70 -9.92
CA GLU A 135 -13.34 -12.77 -10.20
C GLU A 135 -12.39 -12.96 -9.01
N ASP A 136 -11.83 -11.87 -8.49
CA ASP A 136 -11.16 -11.89 -7.20
C ASP A 136 -12.17 -11.61 -6.09
N TYR A 137 -12.13 -12.46 -5.07
CA TYR A 137 -12.94 -12.35 -3.87
C TYR A 137 -12.02 -12.25 -2.67
N LEU A 138 -12.42 -11.51 -1.64
CA LEU A 138 -11.58 -11.29 -0.48
C LEU A 138 -11.86 -12.32 0.60
N ALA A 139 -10.88 -13.20 0.85
CA ALA A 139 -10.97 -14.12 1.97
C ALA A 139 -10.97 -13.35 3.30
N GLY A 140 -11.97 -13.60 4.15
CA GLY A 140 -12.19 -12.88 5.41
C GLY A 140 -13.08 -11.65 5.32
N TYR A 141 -13.77 -11.46 4.18
CA TYR A 141 -14.77 -10.41 3.97
C TYR A 141 -16.01 -10.96 3.27
N ASP A 142 -17.18 -10.78 3.88
CA ASP A 142 -18.48 -11.24 3.34
C ASP A 142 -19.27 -10.12 2.62
N GLY A 143 -18.74 -8.90 2.61
CA GLY A 143 -19.39 -7.76 1.96
C GLY A 143 -19.12 -7.72 0.46
N GLU A 144 -19.80 -6.80 -0.22
CA GLU A 144 -19.57 -6.53 -1.63
C GLU A 144 -18.29 -5.71 -1.83
N THR A 145 -17.55 -6.04 -2.87
CA THR A 145 -16.36 -5.32 -3.30
C THR A 145 -16.35 -5.25 -4.82
N LYS A 146 -15.70 -4.23 -5.37
CA LYS A 146 -15.50 -4.07 -6.81
C LYS A 146 -14.01 -3.99 -7.17
N MET A 147 -13.74 -4.21 -8.44
CA MET A 147 -12.39 -4.08 -8.99
C MET A 147 -11.84 -2.67 -8.72
N GLY A 148 -10.59 -2.59 -8.27
CA GLY A 148 -9.92 -1.37 -7.85
C GLY A 148 -10.11 -0.97 -6.39
N ASP A 149 -11.09 -1.53 -5.65
CA ASP A 149 -11.19 -1.27 -4.21
C ASP A 149 -9.89 -1.67 -3.50
N TYR A 150 -9.44 -0.87 -2.54
CA TYR A 150 -8.21 -1.17 -1.80
C TYR A 150 -8.54 -1.95 -0.53
N PHE A 151 -8.05 -3.19 -0.40
CA PHE A 151 -8.21 -3.99 0.81
C PHE A 151 -6.93 -4.04 1.63
N ARG A 152 -7.08 -4.05 2.97
CA ARG A 152 -5.97 -4.18 3.91
C ARG A 152 -5.45 -5.60 3.89
N PHE A 153 -4.31 -5.81 3.25
CA PHE A 153 -3.67 -7.09 3.12
C PHE A 153 -2.89 -7.45 4.39
N LEU A 154 -1.96 -6.58 4.78
CA LEU A 154 -1.02 -6.83 5.88
C LEU A 154 -1.01 -5.68 6.89
N ILE A 155 -0.86 -6.05 8.16
CA ILE A 155 -0.88 -5.16 9.32
C ILE A 155 0.46 -5.28 10.08
N PRO A 156 1.09 -4.15 10.45
CA PRO A 156 2.25 -4.14 11.34
C PRO A 156 1.82 -4.16 12.81
N THR A 157 2.65 -4.74 13.69
CA THR A 157 2.46 -4.62 15.16
C THR A 157 3.21 -3.45 15.79
N VAL A 158 4.22 -2.93 15.10
CA VAL A 158 4.97 -1.72 15.47
C VAL A 158 4.87 -0.75 14.30
N TYR A 159 4.39 0.46 14.55
CA TYR A 159 4.02 1.39 13.48
C TYR A 159 5.18 2.29 13.06
N GLY A 160 5.36 2.42 11.75
CA GLY A 160 6.14 3.48 11.14
C GLY A 160 5.33 4.77 11.00
N SER A 161 6.03 5.87 10.76
CA SER A 161 5.46 7.22 10.66
C SER A 161 6.12 8.02 9.55
N ILE A 162 5.62 9.24 9.32
CA ILE A 162 6.22 10.18 8.36
C ILE A 162 7.71 10.48 8.65
N ASN A 163 8.14 10.37 9.90
CA ASN A 163 9.53 10.61 10.30
C ASN A 163 10.49 9.51 9.83
N ASP A 164 9.97 8.37 9.39
CA ASP A 164 10.76 7.29 8.79
C ASP A 164 11.12 7.57 7.31
N PHE A 165 10.60 8.66 6.74
CA PHE A 165 10.92 9.13 5.40
C PHE A 165 11.86 10.36 5.45
N PRO A 166 12.81 10.47 4.50
CA PRO A 166 13.56 11.70 4.24
C PRO A 166 12.60 12.86 4.00
N SER A 167 12.90 14.04 4.55
CA SER A 167 12.04 15.22 4.44
C SER A 167 11.63 15.55 3.00
N GLU A 168 12.56 15.34 2.07
CA GLU A 168 12.45 15.59 0.65
C GLU A 168 11.43 14.68 -0.03
N LEU A 169 11.13 13.50 0.52
CA LEU A 169 10.17 12.55 -0.05
C LEU A 169 8.79 12.64 0.60
N ARG A 170 8.67 13.31 1.76
CA ARG A 170 7.42 13.34 2.54
C ARG A 170 6.25 13.93 1.75
N HIS A 171 6.50 14.87 0.85
CA HIS A 171 5.46 15.46 0.01
C HIS A 171 4.81 14.49 -0.99
N GLY A 172 5.35 13.28 -1.15
CA GLY A 172 4.74 12.20 -1.91
C GLY A 172 3.80 11.29 -1.10
N ILE A 173 3.61 11.56 0.20
CA ILE A 173 2.69 10.81 1.06
C ILE A 173 1.30 11.47 1.06
N ALA A 174 0.26 10.75 0.63
CA ALA A 174 -1.12 11.23 0.68
C ALA A 174 -1.67 11.15 2.11
N VAL A 175 -2.41 12.15 2.57
CA VAL A 175 -2.86 12.26 3.97
C VAL A 175 -4.37 12.18 4.08
N SER A 176 -4.84 11.39 5.03
CA SER A 176 -6.24 11.30 5.41
C SER A 176 -6.50 11.94 6.77
N ASP A 177 -7.59 12.70 6.86
CA ASP A 177 -8.13 13.17 8.14
C ASP A 177 -9.22 12.23 8.70
N VAL A 178 -9.63 11.21 7.93
CA VAL A 178 -10.78 10.34 8.25
C VAL A 178 -10.40 8.88 8.41
N ALA A 179 -9.46 8.39 7.58
CA ALA A 179 -9.03 7.01 7.58
C ALA A 179 -8.32 6.66 8.88
N ASP A 180 -8.54 5.43 9.33
CA ASP A 180 -7.86 4.79 10.43
C ASP A 180 -7.43 3.40 9.98
N PHE A 181 -6.14 3.23 9.70
CA PHE A 181 -5.65 1.97 9.15
C PHE A 181 -5.76 0.80 10.13
N THR A 182 -6.11 1.03 11.40
CA THR A 182 -6.36 -0.05 12.37
C THR A 182 -7.79 -0.58 12.32
N THR A 183 -8.75 0.20 11.83
CA THR A 183 -10.17 -0.21 11.72
C THR A 183 -10.64 -0.35 10.28
N ASP A 184 -10.15 0.48 9.38
CA ASP A 184 -10.61 0.54 8.00
C ASP A 184 -9.92 -0.54 7.18
N ARG A 185 -10.67 -1.57 6.80
CA ARG A 185 -10.16 -2.74 6.08
C ARG A 185 -10.27 -2.60 4.57
N LEU A 186 -11.09 -1.67 4.11
CA LEU A 186 -11.44 -1.45 2.70
C LEU A 186 -11.61 0.04 2.41
N PHE A 187 -11.12 0.47 1.26
CA PHE A 187 -11.42 1.78 0.69
C PHE A 187 -12.07 1.61 -0.68
N ASP A 188 -13.25 2.21 -0.82
CA ASP A 188 -13.98 2.29 -2.09
C ASP A 188 -13.15 3.09 -3.10
N ASN A 189 -12.89 2.47 -4.26
CA ASN A 189 -12.10 3.06 -5.34
C ASN A 189 -12.63 4.43 -5.79
N ASP A 190 -13.95 4.59 -5.89
CA ASP A 190 -14.58 5.83 -6.36
C ASP A 190 -14.42 6.99 -5.36
N ARG A 191 -13.99 6.67 -4.13
CA ARG A 191 -13.89 7.59 -3.00
C ARG A 191 -12.44 7.79 -2.54
N VAL A 192 -11.44 7.30 -3.27
CA VAL A 192 -10.02 7.51 -2.96
C VAL A 192 -9.71 9.00 -2.70
N ASN A 193 -10.31 9.89 -3.49
CA ASN A 193 -10.14 11.35 -3.33
C ASN A 193 -10.80 11.93 -2.07
N ASP A 194 -11.87 11.29 -1.57
CA ASP A 194 -12.51 11.68 -0.31
C ASP A 194 -11.64 11.24 0.88
N TYR A 195 -11.05 10.04 0.79
CA TYR A 195 -10.20 9.49 1.84
C TYR A 195 -8.86 10.20 1.91
N PHE A 196 -8.23 10.51 0.76
CA PHE A 196 -6.88 11.07 0.68
C PHE A 196 -6.87 12.37 -0.15
N PRO A 197 -7.47 13.46 0.36
CA PRO A 197 -7.71 14.67 -0.42
C PRO A 197 -6.46 15.56 -0.60
N LYS A 198 -5.37 15.30 0.13
CA LYS A 198 -4.20 16.19 0.19
C LYS A 198 -2.90 15.39 0.31
N MET A 199 -1.80 16.02 -0.07
CA MET A 199 -0.46 15.52 0.18
C MET A 199 0.06 16.06 1.52
N TYR A 200 1.04 15.38 2.11
CA TYR A 200 1.69 15.85 3.32
C TYR A 200 2.42 17.17 3.05
N SER A 201 2.27 18.11 3.98
CA SER A 201 2.96 19.39 4.01
C SER A 201 3.35 19.69 5.45
N GLU A 202 4.56 20.20 5.68
CA GLU A 202 5.02 20.67 7.00
C GLU A 202 4.26 21.89 7.52
#